data_AF-A0A7J4B2U8-F1
#
_entry.id   AF-A0A7J4B2U8-F1
#
_cell.length_a   1.000
_cell.length_b   1.000
_cell.length_c   1.000
_cell.angle_alpha   90.00
_cell.angle_beta   90.00
_cell.angle_gamma   90.00
#
_symmetry.space_group_name_H-M   'P 1'
#
loop_
_entity.id
_entity.type
_entity.pdbx_description
1 polymer ?
#
loop_
_entity_poly.entity_id
_entity_poly.type
_entity_poly.pdbx_seq_one_letter_code
_entity_poly.pdbx_strand_id
1 'polypeptide(L)'
;MLILSVPVQKIKFQTLREGTTPTEKIPEDVITYENAINTGDISLCEKISDGITKSQCIASLTPISPSEEQRKDADLYMQAIESGDIKICDKISNPVTKQQCISSLTAL
;
A
#
# COMPACT_ATOMS: atom_id res chain seq x y z
N MET A 1 -12.49 10.37 22.29
CA MET A 1 -11.83 9.38 21.42
C MET A 1 -12.18 9.72 19.99
N LEU A 2 -11.27 10.37 19.26
CA LEU A 2 -11.42 10.67 17.84
C LEU A 2 -10.62 9.64 17.06
N ILE A 3 -11.30 8.71 16.39
CA ILE A 3 -10.67 7.86 15.39
C ILE A 3 -10.88 8.57 14.05
N LEU A 4 -9.83 9.27 13.60
CA LEU A 4 -9.75 9.82 12.25
C LEU A 4 -9.50 8.64 11.29
N SER A 5 -10.58 8.13 10.69
CA SER A 5 -10.47 7.18 9.58
C SER A 5 -9.97 7.91 8.33
N VAL A 6 -8.76 7.57 7.91
CA VAL A 6 -8.15 8.05 6.66
C VAL A 6 -8.95 7.49 5.48
N PRO A 7 -9.35 8.30 4.48
CA PRO A 7 -9.97 7.79 3.27
C PRO A 7 -8.89 7.11 2.40
N VAL A 8 -9.01 5.80 2.24
CA VAL A 8 -8.31 5.03 1.20
C VAL A 8 -8.70 5.65 -0.15
N GLN A 9 -7.74 6.30 -0.81
CA GLN A 9 -7.94 6.84 -2.14
C GLN A 9 -8.19 5.68 -3.11
N LYS A 10 -9.45 5.56 -3.55
CA LYS A 10 -9.86 4.68 -4.64
C LYS A 10 -9.13 5.15 -5.90
N ILE A 11 -8.13 4.40 -6.33
CA ILE A 11 -7.52 4.56 -7.66
C ILE A 11 -8.63 4.24 -8.68
N LYS A 12 -9.18 5.29 -9.28
CA LYS A 12 -10.21 5.21 -10.30
C LYS A 12 -9.51 4.91 -11.62
N PHE A 13 -9.44 3.64 -12.02
CA PHE A 13 -9.06 3.28 -13.38
C PHE A 13 -10.09 3.87 -14.34
N GLN A 14 -9.70 4.90 -15.09
CA GLN A 14 -10.53 5.49 -16.12
C GLN A 14 -10.62 4.51 -17.29
N THR A 15 -11.79 3.91 -17.47
CA THR A 15 -12.15 3.20 -18.70
C THR A 15 -12.43 4.24 -19.77
N LEU A 16 -11.48 4.43 -20.70
CA LEU A 16 -11.72 5.16 -21.95
C LEU A 16 -12.78 4.39 -22.75
N ARG A 17 -13.96 4.99 -22.92
CA ARG A 17 -14.98 4.52 -23.88
C ARG A 17 -14.89 5.37 -25.13
N GLU A 18 -14.50 4.77 -26.25
CA GLU A 18 -15.05 5.13 -27.56
C GLU A 18 -15.18 3.87 -28.43
N GLY A 19 -16.40 3.59 -28.89
CA GLY A 19 -16.66 2.88 -30.15
C GLY A 19 -16.58 1.35 -30.17
N THR A 20 -17.74 0.73 -30.39
CA THR A 20 -18.00 -0.63 -30.94
C THR A 20 -17.71 -1.88 -30.08
N THR A 21 -18.76 -2.67 -29.87
CA THR A 21 -18.83 -4.00 -29.20
C THR A 21 -17.80 -4.99 -29.74
N PRO A 22 -17.20 -5.85 -28.89
CA PRO A 22 -17.87 -7.07 -28.41
C PRO A 22 -18.16 -7.00 -26.91
N THR A 23 -19.05 -7.84 -26.38
CA THR A 23 -19.05 -8.14 -24.94
C THR A 23 -17.71 -8.78 -24.60
N GLU A 24 -16.72 -7.94 -24.32
CA GLU A 24 -15.43 -8.32 -23.77
C GLU A 24 -15.76 -9.02 -22.47
N LYS A 25 -15.69 -10.36 -22.48
CA LYS A 25 -15.87 -11.16 -21.29
C LYS A 25 -14.81 -10.65 -20.33
N ILE A 26 -15.25 -10.02 -19.24
CA ILE A 26 -14.37 -9.66 -18.15
C ILE A 26 -13.64 -10.95 -17.78
N PRO A 27 -12.30 -10.96 -17.79
CA PRO A 27 -11.55 -12.17 -17.44
C PRO A 27 -11.96 -12.65 -16.07
N GLU A 28 -12.17 -13.96 -15.90
CA GLU A 28 -12.62 -14.55 -14.64
C GLU A 28 -11.67 -14.21 -13.47
N ASP A 29 -10.38 -14.06 -13.78
CA ASP A 29 -9.34 -13.61 -12.84
C ASP A 29 -9.60 -12.20 -12.28
N VAL A 30 -10.14 -11.28 -13.09
CA VAL A 30 -10.48 -9.91 -12.65
C VAL A 30 -11.66 -9.95 -11.69
N ILE A 31 -12.70 -10.73 -12.01
CA ILE A 31 -13.87 -10.91 -11.14
C ILE A 31 -13.46 -11.55 -9.81
N THR A 32 -12.58 -12.55 -9.88
CA THR A 32 -12.07 -13.27 -8.70
C THR A 32 -11.21 -12.36 -7.83
N TYR A 33 -10.35 -11.54 -8.42
CA TYR A 33 -9.58 -10.51 -7.73
C TYR A 33 -10.49 -9.55 -6.96
N GLU A 34 -11.49 -8.96 -7.63
CA GLU A 34 -12.40 -8.00 -6.98
C GLU A 34 -13.17 -8.64 -5.82
N ASN A 35 -13.63 -9.88 -5.99
CA ASN A 35 -14.30 -10.61 -4.92
C ASN A 35 -13.35 -10.84 -3.73
N ALA A 36 -12.11 -11.24 -3.97
CA ALA A 36 -11.10 -11.41 -2.93
C ALA A 36 -10.87 -10.12 -2.13
N ILE A 37 -10.71 -8.98 -2.82
CA ILE A 37 -10.52 -7.68 -2.17
C ILE A 37 -11.76 -7.27 -1.36
N ASN A 38 -12.97 -7.46 -1.90
CA ASN A 38 -14.21 -7.05 -1.25
C ASN A 38 -14.55 -7.90 -0.02
N THR A 39 -14.21 -9.19 -0.03
CA THR A 39 -14.49 -10.10 1.09
C THR A 39 -13.32 -10.22 2.06
N GLY A 40 -12.11 -9.83 1.66
CA GLY A 40 -10.89 -10.09 2.41
C GLY A 40 -10.45 -11.56 2.37
N ASP A 41 -10.99 -12.36 1.46
CA ASP A 41 -10.73 -13.81 1.41
C ASP A 41 -9.53 -14.12 0.50
N ILE A 42 -8.37 -14.31 1.12
CA ILE A 42 -7.11 -14.65 0.44
C ILE A 42 -7.19 -15.97 -0.35
N SER A 43 -8.09 -16.89 0.03
CA SER A 43 -8.24 -18.17 -0.67
C SER A 43 -8.81 -17.98 -2.08
N LEU A 44 -9.48 -16.84 -2.35
CA LEU A 44 -9.93 -16.48 -3.68
C LEU A 44 -8.75 -16.07 -4.59
N CYS A 45 -7.70 -15.46 -4.05
CA CYS A 45 -6.49 -15.14 -4.82
C CYS A 45 -5.80 -16.39 -5.37
N GLU A 46 -5.90 -17.53 -4.67
CA GLU A 46 -5.32 -18.79 -5.13
C GLU A 46 -5.95 -19.32 -6.44
N LYS A 47 -7.18 -18.90 -6.73
CA LYS A 47 -7.94 -19.28 -7.92
C LYS A 47 -7.62 -18.42 -9.15
N ILE A 48 -6.84 -17.35 -8.98
CA ILE A 48 -6.42 -16.48 -10.09
C ILE A 48 -5.32 -17.19 -10.89
N SER A 49 -5.52 -17.29 -12.19
CA SER A 49 -4.65 -18.01 -13.12
C SER A 49 -3.41 -17.20 -13.50
N ASP A 50 -3.56 -15.90 -13.69
CA ASP A 50 -2.46 -14.98 -13.96
C ASP A 50 -1.58 -14.77 -12.72
N GLY A 51 -0.30 -15.13 -12.82
CA GLY A 51 0.64 -15.09 -11.70
C GLY A 51 0.89 -13.68 -11.14
N ILE A 52 0.83 -12.65 -11.99
CA ILE A 52 1.01 -11.26 -11.57
C ILE A 52 -0.20 -10.80 -10.76
N THR A 53 -1.40 -11.01 -11.31
CA THR A 53 -2.69 -10.65 -10.68
C THR A 53 -2.88 -11.43 -9.37
N LYS A 54 -2.51 -12.71 -9.33
CA LYS A 54 -2.52 -13.53 -8.11
C LYS A 54 -1.61 -12.95 -7.04
N SER A 55 -0.36 -12.61 -7.39
CA SER A 55 0.61 -12.05 -6.44
C SER A 55 0.13 -10.71 -5.89
N GLN A 56 -0.44 -9.84 -6.74
CA GLN A 56 -1.02 -8.56 -6.33
C GLN A 56 -2.23 -8.73 -5.41
N CYS A 57 -3.10 -9.70 -5.71
CA CYS A 57 -4.25 -10.05 -4.86
C CYS A 57 -3.81 -10.45 -3.45
N ILE A 58 -2.85 -11.38 -3.36
CA ILE A 58 -2.28 -11.85 -2.09
C ILE A 58 -1.68 -10.66 -1.34
N ALA A 59 -0.82 -9.87 -1.99
CA ALA A 59 -0.16 -8.72 -1.37
C ALA A 59 -1.14 -7.67 -0.84
N SER A 60 -2.28 -7.49 -1.51
CA SER A 60 -3.32 -6.54 -1.11
C SER A 60 -4.10 -7.00 0.13
N LEU A 61 -4.20 -8.32 0.34
CA LEU A 61 -4.97 -8.92 1.44
C LEU A 61 -4.12 -9.37 2.61
N THR A 62 -2.83 -9.63 2.40
CA THR A 62 -1.91 -9.85 3.50
C THR A 62 -1.52 -8.50 4.09
N PRO A 63 -1.95 -8.16 5.32
CA PRO A 63 -1.34 -7.05 6.01
C PRO A 63 0.15 -7.37 6.10
N ILE A 64 0.98 -6.59 5.40
CA ILE A 64 2.41 -6.59 5.64
C ILE A 64 2.54 -5.96 7.02
N SER A 65 2.47 -6.79 8.06
CA SER A 65 2.81 -6.36 9.40
C SER A 65 4.20 -5.76 9.29
N PRO A 66 4.39 -4.48 9.65
CA PRO A 66 5.70 -3.88 9.55
C PRO A 66 6.65 -4.75 10.38
N SER A 67 7.77 -5.13 9.76
CA SER A 67 8.85 -5.81 10.47
C SER A 67 9.26 -5.00 11.70
N GLU A 68 9.86 -5.64 12.71
CA GLU A 68 10.35 -4.93 13.90
C GLU A 68 11.28 -3.76 13.52
N GLU A 69 12.06 -3.94 12.46
CA GLU A 69 12.93 -2.90 11.89
C GLU A 69 12.12 -1.73 11.33
N GLN A 70 11.07 -1.98 10.54
CA GLN A 70 10.19 -0.92 10.02
C GLN A 70 9.45 -0.16 11.14
N ARG A 71 9.07 -0.86 12.23
CA ARG A 71 8.45 -0.21 13.39
C ARG A 71 9.45 0.70 14.10
N LYS A 72 10.66 0.22 14.32
CA LYS A 72 11.75 0.99 14.93
C LYS A 72 12.12 2.22 14.10
N ASP A 73 12.18 2.07 12.79
CA ASP A 73 12.46 3.18 11.87
C ASP A 73 11.33 4.23 11.90
N ALA A 74 10.06 3.79 12.02
CA ALA A 74 8.93 4.69 12.18
C ALA A 74 8.97 5.45 13.53
N ASP A 75 9.34 4.78 14.62
CA ASP A 75 9.49 5.40 15.94
C ASP A 75 10.61 6.45 15.94
N LEU A 76 11.76 6.13 15.32
CA LEU A 76 12.88 7.06 15.16
C LEU A 76 12.49 8.27 14.29
N TYR A 77 11.75 8.04 13.20
CA TYR A 77 11.23 9.11 12.36
C TYR A 77 10.36 10.07 13.19
N MET A 78 9.37 9.55 13.92
CA MET A 78 8.48 10.38 14.74
C MET A 78 9.26 11.16 15.81
N GLN A 79 10.19 10.50 16.48
CA GLN A 79 11.05 11.14 17.48
C GLN A 79 11.87 12.29 16.87
N ALA A 80 12.40 12.11 15.66
CA ALA A 80 13.14 13.16 14.95
C ALA A 80 12.25 14.37 14.64
N ILE A 81 11.03 14.15 14.16
CA ILE A 81 10.07 15.22 13.85
C ILE A 81 9.66 15.99 15.11
N GLU A 82 9.36 15.29 16.21
CA GLU A 82 8.93 15.91 17.46
C GLU A 82 10.05 16.71 18.14
N SER A 83 11.29 16.23 18.06
CA SER A 83 12.45 16.89 18.67
C SER A 83 13.13 17.92 17.78
N GLY A 84 12.94 17.84 16.46
CA GLY A 84 13.71 18.59 15.49
C GLY A 84 15.17 18.12 15.33
N ASP A 85 15.56 17.00 15.94
CA ASP A 85 16.95 16.52 15.92
C ASP A 85 17.23 15.62 14.70
N ILE A 86 17.89 16.20 13.70
CA ILE A 86 18.30 15.52 12.48
C ILE A 86 19.22 14.31 12.72
N LYS A 87 19.96 14.27 13.84
CA LYS A 87 20.85 13.14 14.17
C LYS A 87 20.08 11.87 14.47
N ILE A 88 18.79 11.98 14.79
CA ILE A 88 17.92 10.81 14.98
C ILE A 88 17.63 10.14 13.64
N CYS A 89 17.49 10.90 12.55
CA CYS A 89 17.33 10.36 11.20
C CYS A 89 18.51 9.48 10.77
N ASP A 90 19.73 9.74 11.29
CA ASP A 90 20.90 8.92 10.97
C ASP A 90 20.83 7.49 11.50
N LYS A 91 19.97 7.24 12.49
CA LYS A 91 19.76 5.93 13.12
C LYS A 91 18.72 5.07 12.40
N ILE A 92 17.99 5.65 11.43
CA ILE A 92 17.00 4.95 10.61
C ILE A 92 17.72 4.03 9.63
N SER A 93 17.30 2.76 9.60
CA SER A 93 17.95 1.70 8.82
C SER A 93 17.49 1.71 7.36
N ASN A 94 16.19 1.94 7.14
CA ASN A 94 15.62 2.08 5.81
C ASN A 94 16.07 3.38 5.13
N PRO A 95 16.75 3.31 3.97
CA PRO A 95 17.30 4.50 3.32
C PRO A 95 16.22 5.47 2.81
N VAL A 96 15.05 4.96 2.42
CA VAL A 96 13.92 5.79 1.96
C VAL A 96 13.35 6.59 3.13
N THR A 97 13.07 5.92 4.25
CA THR A 97 12.57 6.57 5.47
C THR A 97 13.59 7.55 6.04
N LYS A 98 14.89 7.22 6.01
CA LYS A 98 15.97 8.11 6.44
C LYS A 98 16.01 9.39 5.61
N GLN A 99 15.93 9.27 4.29
CA GLN A 99 15.93 10.43 3.41
C GLN A 99 14.70 11.31 3.64
N GLN A 100 13.52 10.70 3.78
CA GLN A 100 12.29 11.42 4.11
C GLN A 100 12.42 12.19 5.43
N CYS A 101 12.95 11.56 6.48
CA CYS A 101 13.20 12.18 7.78
C CYS A 101 14.06 13.45 7.67
N ILE A 102 15.20 13.34 6.97
CA ILE A 102 16.12 14.45 6.74
C ILE A 102 15.42 15.59 6.00
N SER A 103 14.73 15.28 4.89
CA SER A 103 14.02 16.27 4.09
C SER A 103 12.97 17.03 4.91
N SER A 104 12.20 16.35 5.74
CA SER A 104 11.17 16.96 6.59
C SER A 104 11.73 17.96 7.60
N LEU A 105 12.94 17.73 8.13
CA LEU A 105 13.58 18.62 9.10
C LEU A 105 14.39 19.75 8.48
N THR A 106 14.92 19.55 7.28
CA THR A 106 15.67 20.61 6.55
C THR A 106 14.77 21.60 5.80
N ALA A 107 13.48 21.29 5.66
CA ALA A 107 12.49 22.15 5.00
C ALA A 107 11.72 23.09 5.96
N LEU A 108 12.04 23.05 7.26
CA LEU A 108 11.53 23.92 8.32
C LEU A 108 12.44 25.14 8.51
#